data_AF-A0A519LJ39-F1
#
_entry.id   AF-A0A519LJ39-F1
#
_cell.length_a   1.000
_cell.length_b   1.000
_cell.length_c   1.000
_cell.angle_alpha   90.00
_cell.angle_beta   90.00
_cell.angle_gamma   90.00
#
_symmetry.space_group_name_H-M   'P 1'
#
loop_
_entity.id
_entity.type
_entity.pdbx_description
1 polymer ?
#
loop_
_entity_poly.entity_id
_entity_poly.type
_entity_poly.pdbx_seq_one_letter_code
_entity_poly.pdbx_strand_id
1 'polypeptide(L)'
;MTHQQILDKLAAKTVVQNIDEDFARLTAKAMAFAKHDKKIAENLAGYILPKILLRWNCVLNADKTEVTDNYKNITVLALAIILHKYGLTDPEILEQAIKAIDTLNKNVVLSDDFFRKSDQIKQFISSAPTALKRKPSLPDSITFYRPKDVIAIQLEKHFYCAYIHKNARPNESPIIEFYDKRFDKVPEIQELENVAAKGQLYNDGIIRISKYSVSGLKFLPDTANQIKLISSDVLNPPSNAHLEEPVGLYAVMDIFEIQNEIERLFKV
;
A
#
# COMPACT_ATOMS: atom_id res chain seq x y z
N MET A 1 -9.80 2.04 27.45
CA MET A 1 -8.62 1.75 26.60
C MET A 1 -8.81 2.50 25.28
N THR A 2 -7.75 3.11 24.73
CA THR A 2 -7.81 3.81 23.44
C THR A 2 -7.14 2.99 22.34
N HIS A 3 -7.43 3.27 21.07
CA HIS A 3 -6.74 2.63 19.94
C HIS A 3 -5.23 2.72 20.07
N GLN A 4 -4.68 3.91 20.37
CA GLN A 4 -3.23 4.09 20.51
C GLN A 4 -2.64 3.24 21.62
N GLN A 5 -3.32 3.13 22.77
CA GLN A 5 -2.87 2.29 23.89
C GLN A 5 -2.77 0.80 23.51
N ILE A 6 -3.58 0.33 22.55
CA ILE A 6 -3.52 -1.04 22.05
C ILE A 6 -2.40 -1.15 21.01
N LEU A 7 -2.33 -0.22 20.07
CA LEU A 7 -1.32 -0.21 19.00
C LEU A 7 0.11 -0.15 19.54
N ASP A 8 0.35 0.62 20.59
CA ASP A 8 1.66 0.72 21.26
C ASP A 8 2.12 -0.62 21.85
N LYS A 9 1.19 -1.54 22.13
CA LYS A 9 1.51 -2.88 22.67
C LYS A 9 1.96 -3.87 21.61
N LEU A 10 1.74 -3.59 20.33
CA LEU A 10 2.11 -4.50 19.24
C LEU A 10 3.62 -4.49 18.96
N ALA A 11 4.37 -3.53 19.53
CA ALA A 11 5.81 -3.34 19.29
C ALA A 11 6.19 -3.26 17.79
N ALA A 12 5.24 -2.87 16.93
CA ALA A 12 5.35 -2.88 15.48
C ALA A 12 5.12 -1.49 14.88
N LYS A 13 5.81 -0.48 15.43
CA LYS A 13 5.58 0.95 15.16
C LYS A 13 5.51 1.27 13.65
N THR A 14 6.44 0.73 12.86
CA THR A 14 6.52 0.99 11.41
C THR A 14 5.31 0.43 10.65
N VAL A 15 4.85 -0.78 11.01
CA VAL A 15 3.68 -1.41 10.40
C VAL A 15 2.42 -0.64 10.76
N VAL A 16 2.25 -0.34 12.05
CA VAL A 16 1.14 0.48 12.56
C VAL A 16 1.09 1.84 11.87
N GLN A 17 2.24 2.49 11.73
CA GLN A 17 2.34 3.77 11.04
C GLN A 17 1.93 3.65 9.57
N ASN A 18 2.44 2.66 8.82
CA ASN A 18 2.10 2.50 7.41
C ASN A 18 0.61 2.25 7.20
N ILE A 19 0.01 1.35 8.01
CA ILE A 19 -1.43 1.08 7.96
C ILE A 19 -2.21 2.37 8.27
N ASP A 20 -1.83 3.12 9.31
CA ASP A 20 -2.53 4.36 9.66
C ASP A 20 -2.44 5.42 8.56
N GLU A 21 -1.27 5.56 7.93
CA GLU A 21 -1.05 6.47 6.81
C GLU A 21 -1.87 6.05 5.56
N ASP A 22 -1.93 4.75 5.27
CA ASP A 22 -2.74 4.17 4.20
C ASP A 22 -4.23 4.46 4.39
N PHE A 23 -4.76 4.21 5.59
CA PHE A 23 -6.14 4.54 5.94
C PHE A 23 -6.40 6.05 5.92
N ALA A 24 -5.50 6.86 6.49
CA ALA A 24 -5.64 8.31 6.47
C ALA A 24 -5.82 8.84 5.05
N ARG A 25 -4.97 8.39 4.12
CA ARG A 25 -5.00 8.81 2.72
C ARG A 25 -6.28 8.38 2.01
N LEU A 26 -6.66 7.11 2.11
CA LEU A 26 -7.87 6.59 1.47
C LEU A 26 -9.15 7.18 2.06
N THR A 27 -9.26 7.28 3.39
CA THR A 27 -10.43 7.87 4.03
C THR A 27 -10.55 9.35 3.69
N ALA A 28 -9.43 10.10 3.72
CA ALA A 28 -9.41 11.50 3.33
C ALA A 28 -9.94 11.72 1.90
N LYS A 29 -9.59 10.81 0.99
CA LYS A 29 -10.04 10.82 -0.40
C LYS A 29 -11.49 10.37 -0.56
N ALA A 30 -11.88 9.28 0.09
CA ALA A 30 -13.24 8.75 0.07
C ALA A 30 -14.24 9.80 0.59
N MET A 31 -13.92 10.49 1.69
CA MET A 31 -14.75 11.58 2.22
C MET A 31 -14.81 12.80 1.29
N ALA A 32 -13.78 13.03 0.47
CA ALA A 32 -13.80 14.10 -0.53
C ALA A 32 -14.73 13.73 -1.70
N PHE A 33 -14.64 12.50 -2.21
CA PHE A 33 -15.52 12.01 -3.28
C PHE A 33 -16.97 11.85 -2.83
N ALA A 34 -17.22 11.42 -1.60
CA ALA A 34 -18.56 11.29 -1.02
C ALA A 34 -19.39 12.59 -1.05
N LYS A 35 -18.74 13.77 -1.16
CA LYS A 35 -19.44 15.05 -1.34
C LYS A 35 -20.19 15.14 -2.67
N HIS A 36 -19.77 14.38 -3.66
CA HIS A 36 -20.27 14.45 -5.04
C HIS A 36 -20.73 13.09 -5.58
N ASP A 37 -20.38 11.98 -4.91
CA ASP A 37 -20.77 10.62 -5.27
C ASP A 37 -21.60 9.98 -4.15
N LYS A 38 -22.91 9.83 -4.39
CA LYS A 38 -23.85 9.21 -3.44
C LYS A 38 -23.51 7.75 -3.12
N LYS A 39 -22.99 6.99 -4.08
CA LYS A 39 -22.64 5.57 -3.86
C LYS A 39 -21.48 5.45 -2.88
N ILE A 40 -20.48 6.32 -3.00
CA ILE A 40 -19.36 6.38 -2.06
C ILE A 40 -19.83 6.91 -0.70
N ALA A 41 -20.73 7.89 -0.67
CA ALA A 41 -21.28 8.43 0.57
C ALA A 41 -22.05 7.39 1.40
N GLU A 42 -22.85 6.56 0.74
CA GLU A 42 -23.65 5.50 1.37
C GLU A 42 -22.80 4.31 1.81
N ASN A 43 -21.66 4.06 1.15
CA ASN A 43 -20.79 2.92 1.44
C ASN A 43 -19.29 3.27 1.36
N LEU A 44 -18.81 4.06 2.32
CA LEU A 44 -17.39 4.42 2.44
C LEU A 44 -16.50 3.17 2.61
N ALA A 45 -16.96 2.18 3.39
CA ALA A 45 -16.23 0.94 3.61
C ALA A 45 -15.98 0.19 2.30
N GLY A 46 -17.01 0.08 1.44
CA GLY A 46 -16.90 -0.54 0.12
C GLY A 46 -15.96 0.19 -0.84
N TYR A 47 -15.69 1.48 -0.63
CA TYR A 47 -14.68 2.21 -1.39
C TYR A 47 -13.25 1.97 -0.86
N ILE A 48 -13.08 1.91 0.47
CA ILE A 48 -11.80 1.88 1.17
C ILE A 48 -11.24 0.46 1.27
N LEU A 49 -12.04 -0.49 1.77
CA LEU A 49 -11.59 -1.84 2.12
C LEU A 49 -10.97 -2.59 0.94
N PRO A 50 -11.55 -2.60 -0.28
CA PRO A 50 -10.94 -3.31 -1.39
C PRO A 50 -9.53 -2.83 -1.72
N LYS A 51 -9.25 -1.53 -1.57
CA LYS A 51 -7.93 -0.93 -1.87
C LYS A 51 -6.91 -1.19 -0.76
N ILE A 52 -7.35 -1.13 0.51
CA ILE A 52 -6.52 -1.52 1.65
C ILE A 52 -6.16 -3.00 1.52
N LEU A 53 -7.14 -3.87 1.26
CA LEU A 53 -6.93 -5.31 1.15
C LEU A 53 -6.08 -5.67 -0.07
N LEU A 54 -6.24 -5.01 -1.21
CA LEU A 54 -5.37 -5.25 -2.38
C LEU A 54 -3.88 -5.07 -2.03
N ARG A 55 -3.56 -4.06 -1.22
CA ARG A 55 -2.20 -3.81 -0.72
C ARG A 55 -1.77 -4.80 0.36
N TRP A 56 -2.55 -4.92 1.44
CA TRP A 56 -2.15 -5.68 2.63
C TRP A 56 -2.33 -7.19 2.51
N ASN A 57 -3.09 -7.67 1.51
CA ASN A 57 -3.16 -9.10 1.18
C ASN A 57 -1.82 -9.66 0.71
N CYS A 58 -0.88 -8.81 0.24
CA CYS A 58 0.50 -9.23 -0.03
C CYS A 58 1.25 -9.67 1.24
N VAL A 59 0.74 -9.35 2.44
CA VAL A 59 1.18 -9.90 3.72
C VAL A 59 0.24 -11.00 4.21
N LEU A 60 -1.07 -10.74 4.22
CA LEU A 60 -2.04 -11.67 4.82
C LEU A 60 -2.11 -13.01 4.09
N ASN A 61 -1.91 -13.01 2.77
CA ASN A 61 -1.98 -14.20 1.93
C ASN A 61 -0.59 -14.74 1.52
N ALA A 62 0.49 -14.08 1.93
CA ALA A 62 1.85 -14.55 1.64
C ALA A 62 2.08 -15.96 2.21
N ASP A 63 3.04 -16.69 1.67
CA ASP A 63 3.51 -17.93 2.31
C ASP A 63 4.45 -17.61 3.49
N LYS A 64 4.96 -18.66 4.16
CA LYS A 64 5.88 -18.48 5.31
C LYS A 64 7.31 -18.13 4.89
N THR A 65 7.67 -18.35 3.64
CA THR A 65 9.00 -18.03 3.09
C THR A 65 9.13 -16.54 2.83
N GLU A 66 8.03 -15.87 2.49
CA GLU A 66 7.98 -14.42 2.31
C GLU A 66 7.69 -13.67 3.62
N VAL A 67 6.71 -14.15 4.40
CA VAL A 67 6.25 -13.45 5.61
C VAL A 67 5.98 -14.40 6.76
N THR A 68 6.62 -14.15 7.91
CA THR A 68 6.42 -14.94 9.13
C THR A 68 4.98 -14.88 9.65
N ASP A 69 4.52 -15.97 10.28
CA ASP A 69 3.17 -16.03 10.88
C ASP A 69 2.95 -14.94 11.95
N ASN A 70 3.97 -14.63 12.74
CA ASN A 70 3.89 -13.58 13.76
C ASN A 70 3.68 -12.20 13.13
N TYR A 71 4.37 -11.90 12.02
CA TYR A 71 4.17 -10.66 11.30
C TYR A 71 2.76 -10.56 10.72
N LYS A 72 2.23 -11.64 10.14
CA LYS A 72 0.82 -11.68 9.66
C LYS A 72 -0.17 -11.41 10.77
N ASN A 73 0.00 -12.07 11.92
CA ASN A 73 -0.86 -11.91 13.09
C ASN A 73 -0.80 -10.47 13.64
N ILE A 74 0.39 -9.86 13.70
CA ILE A 74 0.55 -8.45 14.10
C ILE A 74 -0.15 -7.53 13.09
N THR A 75 0.04 -7.76 11.80
CA THR A 75 -0.54 -6.95 10.72
C THR A 75 -2.06 -7.02 10.73
N VAL A 76 -2.67 -8.19 10.82
CA VAL A 76 -4.14 -8.32 10.83
C VAL A 76 -4.75 -7.70 12.09
N LEU A 77 -4.08 -7.81 13.24
CA LEU A 77 -4.51 -7.15 14.47
C LEU A 77 -4.41 -5.62 14.35
N ALA A 78 -3.30 -5.10 13.81
CA ALA A 78 -3.13 -3.67 13.55
C ALA A 78 -4.17 -3.14 12.56
N LEU A 79 -4.46 -3.88 11.48
CA LEU A 79 -5.52 -3.57 10.52
C LEU A 79 -6.88 -3.47 11.22
N ALA A 80 -7.27 -4.45 12.05
CA ALA A 80 -8.55 -4.43 12.76
C ALA A 80 -8.68 -3.22 13.69
N ILE A 81 -7.63 -2.92 14.46
CA ILE A 81 -7.62 -1.79 15.40
C ILE A 81 -7.70 -0.46 14.63
N ILE A 82 -6.94 -0.31 13.55
CA ILE A 82 -6.96 0.91 12.74
C ILE A 82 -8.28 1.05 11.99
N LEU A 83 -8.82 -0.02 11.41
CA LEU A 83 -10.14 -0.02 10.80
C LEU A 83 -11.20 0.51 11.78
N HIS A 84 -11.20 0.00 13.02
CA HIS A 84 -12.06 0.50 14.09
C HIS A 84 -11.78 1.97 14.46
N LYS A 85 -10.51 2.42 14.44
CA LYS A 85 -10.14 3.84 14.67
C LYS A 85 -10.77 4.76 13.62
N TYR A 86 -10.89 4.30 12.37
CA TYR A 86 -11.48 5.05 11.27
C TYR A 86 -13.01 4.92 11.16
N GLY A 87 -13.66 4.31 12.15
CA GLY A 87 -15.13 4.20 12.16
C GLY A 87 -15.67 3.10 11.25
N LEU A 88 -14.82 2.14 10.88
CA LEU A 88 -15.15 1.07 9.93
C LEU A 88 -15.04 -0.31 10.61
N THR A 89 -15.73 -1.30 10.07
CA THR A 89 -15.59 -2.71 10.45
C THR A 89 -15.53 -3.61 9.23
N ASP A 90 -14.93 -4.78 9.42
CA ASP A 90 -14.95 -5.88 8.47
C ASP A 90 -15.01 -7.19 9.28
N PRO A 91 -16.05 -8.03 9.10
CA PRO A 91 -16.21 -9.24 9.90
C PRO A 91 -15.07 -10.24 9.76
N GLU A 92 -14.50 -10.39 8.57
CA GLU A 92 -13.43 -11.35 8.30
C GLU A 92 -12.12 -10.92 8.95
N ILE A 93 -11.74 -9.65 8.82
CA ILE A 93 -10.57 -9.06 9.50
C ILE A 93 -10.74 -9.14 11.02
N LEU A 94 -11.94 -8.88 11.55
CA LEU A 94 -12.20 -8.98 12.98
C LEU A 94 -12.01 -10.40 13.50
N GLU A 95 -12.58 -11.40 12.81
CA GLU A 95 -12.43 -12.80 13.18
C GLU A 95 -10.95 -13.22 13.18
N GLN A 96 -10.21 -12.84 12.13
CA GLN A 96 -8.77 -13.11 12.03
C GLN A 96 -7.98 -12.41 13.13
N ALA A 97 -8.31 -11.17 13.47
CA ALA A 97 -7.64 -10.42 14.53
C ALA A 97 -7.87 -11.05 15.92
N ILE A 98 -9.07 -11.55 16.21
CA ILE A 98 -9.34 -12.27 17.46
C ILE A 98 -8.47 -13.53 17.55
N LYS A 99 -8.39 -14.33 16.48
CA LYS A 99 -7.52 -15.51 16.42
C LYS A 99 -6.04 -15.14 16.50
N ALA A 100 -5.65 -14.01 15.93
CA ALA A 100 -4.28 -13.49 15.98
C ALA A 100 -3.87 -13.13 17.42
N ILE A 101 -4.75 -12.51 18.21
CA ILE A 101 -4.49 -12.23 19.64
C ILE A 101 -4.14 -13.53 20.38
N ASP A 102 -4.95 -14.57 20.20
CA ASP A 102 -4.72 -15.86 20.86
C ASP A 102 -3.42 -16.52 20.41
N THR A 103 -3.12 -16.45 19.11
CA THR A 103 -1.90 -17.03 18.54
C THR A 103 -0.64 -16.30 19.03
N LEU A 104 -0.67 -14.96 19.07
CA LEU A 104 0.44 -14.13 19.56
C LEU A 104 0.72 -14.36 21.04
N ASN A 105 -0.33 -14.54 21.85
CA ASN A 105 -0.21 -14.88 23.26
C ASN A 105 0.36 -16.28 23.47
N LYS A 106 -0.18 -17.28 22.76
CA LYS A 106 0.30 -18.67 22.83
C LYS A 106 1.79 -18.77 22.49
N ASN A 107 2.25 -17.97 21.53
CA ASN A 107 3.63 -17.94 21.06
C ASN A 107 4.52 -16.97 21.84
N VAL A 108 4.00 -16.31 22.90
CA VAL A 108 4.74 -15.35 23.75
C VAL A 108 5.42 -14.24 22.93
N VAL A 109 4.72 -13.74 21.90
CA VAL A 109 5.28 -12.75 20.96
C VAL A 109 5.23 -11.34 21.53
N LEU A 110 4.16 -11.03 22.28
CA LEU A 110 3.92 -9.72 22.86
C LEU A 110 4.12 -9.74 24.37
N SER A 111 4.15 -8.55 24.98
CA SER A 111 4.42 -8.39 26.41
C SER A 111 3.35 -9.01 27.30
N ASP A 112 3.71 -9.31 28.55
CA ASP A 112 2.76 -9.78 29.58
C ASP A 112 1.61 -8.77 29.83
N ASP A 113 1.88 -7.47 29.70
CA ASP A 113 0.83 -6.45 29.77
C ASP A 113 -0.20 -6.57 28.63
N PHE A 114 0.23 -6.98 27.43
CA PHE A 114 -0.70 -7.29 26.34
C PHE A 114 -1.53 -8.54 26.67
N PHE A 115 -0.90 -9.60 27.17
CA PHE A 115 -1.59 -10.83 27.56
C PHE A 115 -2.71 -10.55 28.57
N ARG A 116 -2.42 -9.83 29.67
CA ARG A 116 -3.40 -9.48 30.72
C ARG A 116 -4.58 -8.64 30.20
N LYS A 117 -4.41 -7.93 29.08
CA LYS A 117 -5.41 -7.04 28.49
C LYS A 117 -6.12 -7.65 27.29
N SER A 118 -5.82 -8.89 26.92
CA SER A 118 -6.29 -9.49 25.67
C SER A 118 -7.81 -9.55 25.55
N ASP A 119 -8.53 -9.93 26.62
CA ASP A 119 -10.01 -9.95 26.61
C ASP A 119 -10.60 -8.55 26.45
N GLN A 120 -10.00 -7.55 27.12
CA GLN A 120 -10.40 -6.16 26.97
C GLN A 120 -10.16 -5.65 25.55
N ILE A 121 -9.05 -6.05 24.92
CA ILE A 121 -8.73 -5.69 23.52
C ILE A 121 -9.76 -6.33 22.59
N LYS A 122 -10.06 -7.62 22.74
CA LYS A 122 -11.08 -8.34 21.94
C LYS A 122 -12.44 -7.68 22.05
N GLN A 123 -12.88 -7.35 23.26
CA GLN A 123 -14.14 -6.65 23.50
C GLN A 123 -14.16 -5.26 22.84
N PHE A 124 -13.05 -4.53 22.93
CA PHE A 124 -12.92 -3.20 22.34
C PHE A 124 -13.06 -3.25 20.82
N ILE A 125 -12.28 -4.09 20.12
CA ILE A 125 -12.33 -4.18 18.66
C ILE A 125 -13.62 -4.79 18.12
N SER A 126 -14.36 -5.56 18.94
CA SER A 126 -15.67 -6.13 18.58
C SER A 126 -16.83 -5.16 18.83
N SER A 127 -16.59 -4.02 19.47
CA SER A 127 -17.62 -3.02 19.70
C SER A 127 -17.89 -2.22 18.41
N ALA A 128 -19.06 -1.57 18.35
CA ALA A 128 -19.40 -0.73 17.22
C ALA A 128 -18.45 0.49 17.16
N PRO A 129 -17.72 0.70 16.05
CA PRO A 129 -16.78 1.80 15.96
C PRO A 129 -17.53 3.12 15.82
N THR A 130 -16.92 4.19 16.33
CA THR A 130 -17.48 5.53 16.20
C THR A 130 -17.12 6.10 14.84
N ALA A 131 -18.12 6.52 14.06
CA ALA A 131 -17.90 7.16 12.77
C ALA A 131 -17.03 8.42 12.91
N LEU A 132 -16.17 8.66 11.92
CA LEU A 132 -15.32 9.84 11.89
C LEU A 132 -16.15 11.11 11.68
N LYS A 133 -15.91 12.10 12.55
CA LYS A 133 -16.54 13.43 12.45
C LYS A 133 -15.83 14.37 11.48
N ARG A 134 -14.56 14.09 11.18
CA ARG A 134 -13.69 14.98 10.39
C ARG A 134 -12.83 14.14 9.46
N LYS A 135 -12.51 14.75 8.31
CA LYS A 135 -11.53 14.24 7.37
C LYS A 135 -10.17 14.08 8.08
N PRO A 136 -9.51 12.92 7.97
CA PRO A 136 -8.15 12.73 8.47
C PRO A 136 -7.15 13.69 7.81
N SER A 137 -6.11 14.05 8.55
CA SER A 137 -4.95 14.76 7.98
C SER A 137 -4.24 13.85 6.99
N LEU A 138 -3.76 14.42 5.88
CA LEU A 138 -2.97 13.66 4.92
C LEU A 138 -1.58 13.40 5.50
N PRO A 139 -1.05 12.16 5.38
CA PRO A 139 0.33 11.88 5.75
C PRO A 139 1.33 12.65 4.88
N ASP A 140 2.58 12.70 5.33
CA ASP A 140 3.69 13.16 4.51
C ASP A 140 3.85 12.32 3.23
N SER A 141 4.71 12.79 2.33
CA SER A 141 5.09 12.08 1.12
C SER A 141 6.53 11.58 1.19
N ILE A 142 7.07 11.38 2.40
CA ILE A 142 8.46 10.94 2.58
C ILE A 142 8.65 9.58 1.90
N THR A 143 9.81 9.41 1.26
CA THR A 143 10.23 8.15 0.67
C THR A 143 11.65 7.78 1.08
N PHE A 144 11.88 6.48 1.31
CA PHE A 144 13.22 5.91 1.48
C PHE A 144 13.78 5.28 0.20
N TYR A 145 13.00 5.28 -0.87
CA TYR A 145 13.44 4.90 -2.21
C TYR A 145 14.27 6.03 -2.83
N ARG A 146 15.23 5.63 -3.67
CA ARG A 146 16.24 6.53 -4.23
C ARG A 146 16.11 6.59 -5.75
N PRO A 147 16.56 7.71 -6.36
CA PRO A 147 16.79 7.73 -7.79
C PRO A 147 17.65 6.55 -8.21
N LYS A 148 17.32 5.94 -9.36
CA LYS A 148 17.93 4.75 -9.94
C LYS A 148 17.64 3.42 -9.25
N ASP A 149 16.75 3.40 -8.26
CA ASP A 149 16.19 2.15 -7.79
C ASP A 149 15.22 1.59 -8.85
N VAL A 150 15.18 0.26 -8.95
CA VAL A 150 14.19 -0.48 -9.73
C VAL A 150 13.35 -1.29 -8.76
N ILE A 151 12.02 -1.12 -8.83
CA ILE A 151 11.06 -1.76 -7.93
C ILE A 151 10.10 -2.64 -8.72
N ALA A 152 9.63 -3.73 -8.10
CA ALA A 152 8.47 -4.49 -8.53
C ALA A 152 7.28 -4.12 -7.66
N ILE A 153 6.14 -3.80 -8.29
CA ILE A 153 4.85 -3.59 -7.62
C ILE A 153 3.98 -4.81 -7.89
N GLN A 154 3.58 -5.51 -6.83
CA GLN A 154 2.68 -6.64 -6.91
C GLN A 154 1.23 -6.17 -6.98
N LEU A 155 0.49 -6.66 -7.98
CA LEU A 155 -0.98 -6.63 -8.00
C LEU A 155 -1.47 -8.03 -8.30
N GLU A 156 -2.29 -8.56 -7.40
CA GLU A 156 -2.74 -9.96 -7.42
C GLU A 156 -1.54 -10.93 -7.53
N LYS A 157 -1.45 -11.70 -8.63
CA LYS A 157 -0.41 -12.69 -8.89
C LYS A 157 0.71 -12.16 -9.81
N HIS A 158 0.66 -10.90 -10.20
CA HIS A 158 1.57 -10.33 -11.18
C HIS A 158 2.41 -9.21 -10.58
N PHE A 159 3.60 -9.02 -11.17
CA PHE A 159 4.54 -7.97 -10.83
C PHE A 159 4.75 -7.03 -12.02
N TYR A 160 4.74 -5.74 -11.72
CA TYR A 160 4.95 -4.66 -12.67
C TYR A 160 6.17 -3.86 -12.21
N CYS A 161 7.20 -3.84 -13.05
CA CYS A 161 8.47 -3.22 -12.67
C CYS A 161 8.47 -1.74 -13.04
N ALA A 162 9.09 -0.92 -12.20
CA ALA A 162 9.26 0.51 -12.46
C ALA A 162 10.66 0.98 -12.07
N TYR A 163 11.20 1.88 -12.89
CA TYR A 163 12.45 2.58 -12.64
C TYR A 163 12.17 3.92 -11.97
N ILE A 164 12.92 4.26 -10.91
CA ILE A 164 12.78 5.54 -10.20
C ILE A 164 13.73 6.57 -10.81
N HIS A 165 13.19 7.57 -11.51
CA HIS A 165 14.00 8.60 -12.16
C HIS A 165 14.62 9.57 -11.15
N LYS A 166 13.79 10.11 -10.28
CA LYS A 166 14.16 11.08 -9.25
C LYS A 166 13.03 11.17 -8.22
N ASN A 167 13.27 11.90 -7.15
CA ASN A 167 12.23 12.24 -6.18
C ASN A 167 11.65 13.63 -6.54
N ALA A 168 10.34 13.81 -6.35
CA ALA A 168 9.66 15.07 -6.74
C ALA A 168 10.20 16.28 -5.96
N ARG A 169 10.59 16.05 -4.70
CA ARG A 169 11.42 16.93 -3.86
C ARG A 169 12.43 16.08 -3.10
N PRO A 170 13.44 16.66 -2.43
CA PRO A 170 14.38 15.88 -1.62
C PRO A 170 13.65 14.95 -0.65
N ASN A 171 13.82 13.64 -0.83
CA ASN A 171 13.17 12.58 -0.06
C ASN A 171 11.64 12.58 -0.09
N GLU A 172 11.00 13.15 -1.12
CA GLU A 172 9.54 13.09 -1.31
C GLU A 172 9.16 12.36 -2.61
N SER A 173 8.11 11.55 -2.53
CA SER A 173 7.39 10.84 -3.62
C SER A 173 8.25 10.52 -4.86
N PRO A 174 8.67 9.25 -5.04
CA PRO A 174 9.47 8.87 -6.19
C PRO A 174 8.69 9.05 -7.50
N ILE A 175 9.38 9.53 -8.54
CA ILE A 175 8.88 9.63 -9.91
C ILE A 175 9.30 8.36 -10.65
N ILE A 176 8.32 7.53 -10.97
CA ILE A 176 8.52 6.21 -11.56
C ILE A 176 8.10 6.16 -13.03
N GLU A 177 8.76 5.29 -13.79
CA GLU A 177 8.43 4.92 -15.17
C GLU A 177 8.38 3.39 -15.28
N PHE A 178 7.30 2.85 -15.81
CA PHE A 178 7.11 1.39 -15.86
C PHE A 178 7.88 0.76 -17.01
N TYR A 179 8.31 -0.49 -16.82
CA TYR A 179 8.76 -1.38 -17.90
C TYR A 179 7.54 -2.03 -18.58
N ASP A 180 7.51 -2.14 -19.90
CA ASP A 180 6.39 -2.73 -20.66
C ASP A 180 6.41 -4.26 -20.64
N LYS A 181 6.35 -4.84 -19.44
CA LYS A 181 6.22 -6.29 -19.25
C LYS A 181 5.56 -6.62 -17.93
N ARG A 182 4.69 -7.63 -17.98
CA ARG A 182 4.08 -8.28 -16.82
C ARG A 182 4.87 -9.53 -16.46
N PHE A 183 5.11 -9.75 -15.16
CA PHE A 183 5.84 -10.91 -14.65
C PHE A 183 5.00 -11.71 -13.65
N ASP A 184 5.18 -13.02 -13.61
CA ASP A 184 4.47 -13.91 -12.65
C ASP A 184 5.25 -14.11 -11.34
N LYS A 185 6.50 -13.66 -11.30
CA LYS A 185 7.38 -13.61 -10.13
C LYS A 185 8.18 -12.31 -10.17
N VAL A 186 8.80 -11.95 -9.06
CA VAL A 186 9.76 -10.83 -9.04
C VAL A 186 10.90 -11.16 -10.00
N PRO A 187 11.13 -10.36 -11.05
CA PRO A 187 12.22 -10.63 -11.98
C PRO A 187 13.57 -10.21 -11.40
N GLU A 188 14.63 -10.82 -11.93
CA GLU A 188 15.99 -10.31 -11.76
C GLU A 188 16.25 -9.09 -12.67
N ILE A 189 17.23 -8.27 -12.33
CA ILE A 189 17.52 -7.04 -13.10
C ILE A 189 17.89 -7.33 -14.56
N GLN A 190 18.54 -8.47 -14.83
CA GLN A 190 18.92 -8.92 -16.16
C GLN A 190 17.69 -9.17 -17.06
N GLU A 191 16.57 -9.57 -16.47
CA GLU A 191 15.31 -9.79 -17.21
C GLU A 191 14.66 -8.48 -17.67
N LEU A 192 15.14 -7.33 -17.18
CA LEU A 192 14.65 -5.98 -17.50
C LEU A 192 15.54 -5.23 -18.51
N GLU A 193 16.76 -5.68 -18.78
CA GLU A 193 17.75 -4.97 -19.61
C GLU A 193 17.23 -4.60 -21.02
N ASN A 194 16.40 -5.46 -21.60
CA ASN A 194 15.84 -5.29 -22.94
C ASN A 194 14.35 -4.97 -22.94
N VAL A 195 13.77 -4.64 -21.77
CA VAL A 195 12.35 -4.27 -21.68
C VAL A 195 12.24 -2.76 -21.84
N ALA A 196 11.51 -2.34 -22.88
CA ALA A 196 11.26 -0.93 -23.15
C ALA A 196 10.30 -0.32 -22.12
N ALA A 197 10.19 1.00 -22.11
CA ALA A 197 9.28 1.70 -21.19
C ALA A 197 7.82 1.48 -21.59
N LYS A 198 6.93 1.43 -20.61
CA LYS A 198 5.49 1.43 -20.85
C LYS A 198 5.00 2.84 -21.12
N GLY A 199 4.58 3.10 -22.35
CA GLY A 199 3.89 4.33 -22.69
C GLY A 199 2.41 4.32 -22.33
N GLN A 200 1.81 5.52 -22.32
CA GLN A 200 0.37 5.71 -22.13
C GLN A 200 -0.28 6.17 -23.44
N LEU A 201 -1.38 5.52 -23.82
CA LEU A 201 -2.21 5.94 -24.94
C LEU A 201 -3.08 7.14 -24.55
N TYR A 202 -2.99 8.22 -25.31
CA TYR A 202 -3.79 9.43 -25.13
C TYR A 202 -4.98 9.47 -26.10
N ASN A 203 -5.92 10.38 -25.86
CA ASN A 203 -7.16 10.52 -26.64
C ASN A 203 -6.95 10.82 -28.13
N ASP A 204 -5.77 11.29 -28.52
CA ASP A 204 -5.37 11.52 -29.91
C ASP A 204 -4.80 10.27 -30.60
N GLY A 205 -4.83 9.12 -29.91
CA GLY A 205 -4.34 7.85 -30.43
C GLY A 205 -2.83 7.66 -30.36
N ILE A 206 -2.11 8.61 -29.77
CA ILE A 206 -0.64 8.57 -29.70
C ILE A 206 -0.19 8.02 -28.34
N ILE A 207 0.78 7.12 -28.38
CA ILE A 207 1.41 6.55 -27.18
C ILE A 207 2.63 7.40 -26.82
N ARG A 208 2.65 7.92 -25.59
CA ARG A 208 3.70 8.83 -25.11
C ARG A 208 4.39 8.30 -23.87
N ILE A 209 5.57 8.85 -23.61
CA ILE A 209 6.28 8.71 -22.35
C ILE A 209 5.34 9.09 -21.20
N SER A 210 5.20 8.21 -20.21
CA SER A 210 4.39 8.47 -19.03
C SER A 210 5.17 8.20 -17.75
N LYS A 211 5.10 9.14 -16.82
CA LYS A 211 5.80 9.11 -15.54
C LYS A 211 4.86 9.48 -14.42
N TYR A 212 5.10 8.90 -13.24
CA TYR A 212 4.18 9.01 -12.11
C TYR A 212 4.93 9.36 -10.82
N SER A 213 4.60 10.50 -10.22
CA SER A 213 5.04 10.83 -8.86
C SER A 213 4.08 10.16 -7.87
N VAL A 214 4.56 9.19 -7.09
CA VAL A 214 3.71 8.35 -6.25
C VAL A 214 3.92 8.62 -4.76
N SER A 215 2.94 9.25 -4.12
CA SER A 215 2.92 9.42 -2.66
C SER A 215 2.50 8.13 -1.94
N GLY A 216 3.08 7.85 -0.77
CA GLY A 216 2.83 6.60 -0.02
C GLY A 216 3.82 5.46 -0.33
N LEU A 217 4.68 5.61 -1.34
CA LEU A 217 5.88 4.77 -1.51
C LEU A 217 6.95 5.19 -0.49
N LYS A 218 6.78 4.77 0.77
CA LYS A 218 7.59 5.25 1.91
C LYS A 218 8.68 4.29 2.34
N PHE A 219 8.28 3.13 2.86
CA PHE A 219 9.17 2.21 3.55
C PHE A 219 9.96 1.32 2.57
N LEU A 220 11.24 1.12 2.88
CA LEU A 220 12.14 0.19 2.21
C LEU A 220 12.86 -0.63 3.30
N PRO A 221 12.55 -1.94 3.47
CA PRO A 221 11.54 -2.71 2.73
C PRO A 221 10.10 -2.22 2.97
N ASP A 222 9.22 -2.46 1.99
CA ASP A 222 7.78 -2.14 2.11
C ASP A 222 7.12 -3.02 3.16
N THR A 223 6.45 -2.42 4.14
CA THR A 223 5.83 -3.19 5.23
C THR A 223 4.55 -3.92 4.80
N ALA A 224 3.95 -3.54 3.68
CA ALA A 224 2.84 -4.27 3.08
C ALA A 224 3.29 -5.41 2.15
N ASN A 225 4.61 -5.61 1.96
CA ASN A 225 5.19 -6.60 1.04
C ASN A 225 4.70 -6.49 -0.42
N GLN A 226 4.05 -5.38 -0.77
CA GLN A 226 3.51 -5.14 -2.11
C GLN A 226 4.61 -4.63 -3.06
N ILE A 227 5.56 -3.86 -2.54
CA ILE A 227 6.69 -3.32 -3.31
C ILE A 227 7.98 -4.03 -2.91
N LYS A 228 8.70 -4.54 -3.90
CA LYS A 228 9.99 -5.21 -3.70
C LYS A 228 11.08 -4.45 -4.47
N LEU A 229 12.20 -4.14 -3.82
CA LEU A 229 13.37 -3.58 -4.48
C LEU A 229 14.07 -4.69 -5.29
N ILE A 230 14.24 -4.48 -6.59
CA ILE A 230 14.96 -5.40 -7.48
C ILE A 230 16.45 -5.07 -7.47
N SER A 231 16.79 -3.81 -7.71
CA SER A 231 18.18 -3.34 -7.77
C SER A 231 18.25 -1.86 -7.41
N SER A 232 19.40 -1.43 -6.93
CA SER A 232 19.74 -0.02 -6.69
C SER A 232 20.84 0.45 -7.65
N ASP A 233 20.95 1.77 -7.82
CA ASP A 233 21.94 2.44 -8.69
C ASP A 233 22.00 1.89 -10.14
N VAL A 234 20.83 1.55 -10.69
CA VAL A 234 20.71 1.13 -12.09
C VAL A 234 20.96 2.35 -12.98
N LEU A 235 22.01 2.30 -13.81
CA LEU A 235 22.44 3.46 -14.58
C LEU A 235 21.47 3.86 -15.70
N ASN A 236 20.85 2.86 -16.35
CA ASN A 236 20.04 3.07 -17.54
C ASN A 236 18.55 2.86 -17.23
N PRO A 237 17.68 3.86 -17.47
CA PRO A 237 16.24 3.67 -17.44
C PRO A 237 15.77 2.79 -18.62
N PRO A 238 14.52 2.30 -18.61
CA PRO A 238 13.94 1.64 -19.77
C PRO A 238 13.96 2.55 -21.01
N SER A 239 14.10 1.95 -22.20
CA SER A 239 14.17 2.71 -23.45
C SER A 239 12.82 3.32 -23.82
N ASN A 240 12.83 4.63 -24.09
CA ASN A 240 11.69 5.41 -24.57
C ASN A 240 11.70 5.64 -26.10
N ALA A 241 12.61 5.02 -26.85
CA ALA A 241 12.83 5.33 -28.27
C ALA A 241 11.61 5.07 -29.18
N HIS A 242 10.62 4.31 -28.71
CA HIS A 242 9.39 3.98 -29.42
C HIS A 242 8.19 4.85 -29.01
N LEU A 243 8.39 5.80 -28.09
CA LEU A 243 7.34 6.64 -27.51
C LEU A 243 7.52 8.09 -27.96
N GLU A 244 6.39 8.77 -28.15
CA GLU A 244 6.36 10.21 -28.39
C GLU A 244 6.59 11.01 -27.10
N GLU A 245 6.93 12.30 -27.27
CA GLU A 245 7.20 13.23 -26.17
C GLU A 245 6.05 13.29 -25.14
N PRO A 246 6.34 13.43 -23.83
CA PRO A 246 5.34 13.36 -22.78
C PRO A 246 4.39 14.56 -22.78
N VAL A 247 3.15 14.34 -22.33
CA VAL A 247 2.23 15.43 -21.99
C VAL A 247 2.48 15.86 -20.55
N GLY A 248 3.32 16.88 -20.36
CA GLY A 248 3.72 17.36 -19.04
C GLY A 248 4.90 16.58 -18.45
N LEU A 249 5.22 16.83 -17.18
CA LEU A 249 6.41 16.25 -16.54
C LEU A 249 6.16 14.85 -15.97
N TYR A 250 5.03 14.69 -15.27
CA TYR A 250 4.56 13.44 -14.65
C TYR A 250 3.15 13.66 -14.10
N ALA A 251 2.38 12.57 -13.94
CA ALA A 251 1.13 12.59 -13.18
C ALA A 251 1.41 12.42 -11.69
N VAL A 252 0.65 13.11 -10.84
CA VAL A 252 0.74 12.97 -9.37
C VAL A 252 -0.34 12.02 -8.90
N MET A 253 0.05 10.99 -8.16
CA MET A 253 -0.88 9.99 -7.63
C MET A 253 -0.45 9.50 -6.25
N ASP A 254 -1.37 8.84 -5.56
CA ASP A 254 -1.04 8.04 -4.40
C ASP A 254 -0.83 6.55 -4.70
N ILE A 255 -0.32 5.82 -3.71
CA ILE A 255 -0.06 4.38 -3.78
C ILE A 255 -1.30 3.53 -4.09
N PHE A 256 -2.51 4.08 -4.01
CA PHE A 256 -3.74 3.39 -4.38
C PHE A 256 -4.22 3.77 -5.79
N GLU A 257 -4.01 5.01 -6.22
CA GLU A 257 -4.25 5.44 -7.60
C GLU A 257 -3.36 4.70 -8.59
N ILE A 258 -2.07 4.57 -8.27
CA ILE A 258 -1.11 3.90 -9.14
C ILE A 258 -1.53 2.45 -9.43
N GLN A 259 -2.24 1.79 -8.51
CA GLN A 259 -2.74 0.42 -8.71
C GLN A 259 -3.77 0.37 -9.84
N ASN A 260 -4.72 1.31 -9.86
CA ASN A 260 -5.70 1.43 -10.93
C ASN A 260 -5.04 1.85 -12.25
N GLU A 261 -3.99 2.67 -12.17
CA GLU A 261 -3.26 3.12 -13.35
C GLU A 261 -2.46 1.98 -13.98
N ILE A 262 -1.81 1.14 -13.19
CA ILE A 262 -1.17 -0.10 -13.67
C ILE A 262 -2.19 -0.97 -14.40
N GLU A 263 -3.37 -1.20 -13.81
CA GLU A 263 -4.42 -1.96 -14.51
C GLU A 263 -4.80 -1.34 -15.85
N ARG A 264 -4.87 -0.01 -15.95
CA ARG A 264 -5.21 0.68 -17.20
C ARG A 264 -4.09 0.57 -18.24
N LEU A 265 -2.85 0.76 -17.82
CA LEU A 265 -1.67 0.69 -18.69
C LEU A 265 -1.49 -0.72 -19.27
N PHE A 266 -1.74 -1.75 -18.47
CA PHE A 266 -1.48 -3.15 -18.81
C PHE A 266 -2.74 -3.94 -19.17
N LYS A 267 -3.90 -3.29 -19.30
CA LYS A 267 -5.09 -3.87 -19.94
C LYS A 267 -4.83 -3.98 -21.44
N VAL A 268 -4.69 -5.23 -21.90
CA VAL A 268 -4.70 -5.63 -23.31
C VAL A 268 -6.10 -6.08 -23.66
#